data_AF-A0A432HBT4-F1
#
_entry.id   AF-A0A432HBT4-F1
#
_cell.length_a   1.000
_cell.length_b   1.000
_cell.length_c   1.000
_cell.angle_alpha   90.00
_cell.angle_beta   90.00
_cell.angle_gamma   90.00
#
_symmetry.space_group_name_H-M   'P 1'
#
loop_
_entity.id
_entity.type
_entity.pdbx_description
1 polymer ?
#
loop_
_entity_poly.entity_id
_entity_poly.type
_entity_poly.pdbx_seq_one_letter_code
_entity_poly.pdbx_strand_id
1 'polypeptide(L)'
;MLDQPAALRSGSSQWAIWTLGTSRKWAGSEGFQEALERYQAVELLPKVLDQPWGEGSGEFDTCQWPLDSQTMLQASWLHHLPSSDGPCLLLQICDVTGANEPHPSTEMVQQQTLGHIIPKLLHQLKNHLTVIQNSSAALEIAMRNEDKERIEKCQNLALKGVTRADALLTTITVLADWDVEAILEHYRRRYSAVSVEIEVEGEVPAGDLWVAAIVVSLEYSRPNLPQETTLRIHCEETALHFTVDGLDQIAVPPLQSGFFGALLECRAEGVGWVVTNPGGNQ
;
A
#
# COMPACT_ATOMS: atom_id res chain seq x y z
N MET A 1 1.05 33.73 13.26
CA MET A 1 1.06 32.57 12.37
C MET A 1 0.62 31.39 13.21
N LEU A 2 -0.62 30.95 13.07
CA LEU A 2 -1.10 29.72 13.70
C LEU A 2 -0.81 28.59 12.71
N ASP A 3 -0.07 27.59 13.17
CA ASP A 3 0.21 26.37 12.40
C ASP A 3 -1.11 25.70 12.00
N GLN A 4 -1.16 25.22 10.75
CA GLN A 4 -2.32 24.52 10.21
C GLN A 4 -2.67 23.32 11.10
N PRO A 5 -3.92 23.20 11.59
CA PRO A 5 -4.34 22.04 12.37
C PRO A 5 -4.11 20.75 11.57
N ALA A 6 -3.60 19.71 12.24
CA ALA A 6 -3.22 18.42 11.65
C ALA A 6 -4.35 17.70 10.87
N ALA A 7 -5.60 18.16 10.99
CA ALA A 7 -6.76 17.69 10.24
C ALA A 7 -6.82 18.24 8.79
N LEU A 8 -6.03 19.25 8.42
CA LEU A 8 -5.99 19.86 7.08
C LEU A 8 -5.19 19.06 6.03
N ARG A 9 -4.96 17.75 6.24
CA ARG A 9 -4.15 16.93 5.32
C ARG A 9 -4.83 16.61 3.98
N SER A 10 -6.12 16.89 3.82
CA SER A 10 -6.78 16.84 2.51
C SER A 10 -6.48 18.13 1.74
N GLY A 11 -6.00 18.04 0.50
CA GLY A 11 -5.59 19.17 -0.36
C GLY A 11 -6.67 20.21 -0.74
N SER A 12 -7.73 20.39 0.05
CA SER A 12 -8.73 21.45 -0.15
C SER A 12 -8.12 22.82 0.16
N SER A 13 -7.99 23.68 -0.86
CA SER A 13 -7.54 25.07 -0.69
C SER A 13 -8.58 25.96 0.01
N GLN A 14 -9.81 25.46 0.16
CA GLN A 14 -10.96 26.18 0.71
C GLN A 14 -11.51 25.48 1.96
N TRP A 15 -11.17 26.02 3.13
CA TRP A 15 -11.61 25.51 4.44
C TRP A 15 -11.93 26.63 5.42
N ALA A 16 -12.74 26.31 6.45
CA ALA A 16 -12.97 27.14 7.62
C ALA A 16 -13.24 26.29 8.87
N ILE A 17 -12.96 26.85 10.04
CA ILE A 17 -13.34 26.27 11.34
C ILE A 17 -14.44 27.11 11.94
N TRP A 18 -15.51 26.45 12.37
CA TRP A 18 -16.68 27.07 12.98
C TRP A 18 -16.87 26.61 14.42
N THR A 19 -17.19 27.54 15.32
CA THR A 19 -17.58 27.23 16.70
C THR A 19 -19.09 27.05 16.76
N LEU A 20 -19.57 25.91 17.24
CA LEU A 20 -21.01 25.60 17.29
C LEU A 20 -21.75 26.46 18.31
N GLY A 21 -21.18 26.63 19.51
CA GLY A 21 -21.84 27.35 20.60
C GLY A 21 -22.10 28.83 20.30
N THR A 22 -21.32 29.44 19.39
CA THR A 22 -21.45 30.85 19.01
C THR A 22 -21.81 31.04 17.54
N SER A 23 -21.87 29.96 16.75
CA SER A 23 -22.08 29.97 15.29
C SER A 23 -21.15 30.92 14.55
N ARG A 24 -19.93 31.11 15.04
CA ARG A 24 -18.94 32.04 14.48
C ARG A 24 -17.82 31.30 13.76
N LYS A 25 -17.38 31.89 12.64
CA LYS A 25 -16.15 31.48 11.97
C LYS A 25 -14.97 31.84 12.87
N TRP A 26 -14.22 30.84 13.30
CA TRP A 26 -13.02 31.01 14.13
C TRP A 26 -11.77 31.24 13.27
N ALA A 27 -11.63 30.45 12.21
CA ALA A 27 -10.51 30.55 11.26
C ALA A 27 -10.94 30.08 9.87
N GLY A 28 -10.16 30.38 8.84
CA GLY A 28 -10.35 29.80 7.51
C GLY A 28 -9.42 30.38 6.46
N SER A 29 -9.33 29.69 5.34
CA SER A 29 -8.67 30.17 4.12
C SER A 29 -9.32 31.45 3.58
N GLU A 30 -8.53 32.27 2.87
CA GLU A 30 -8.98 33.56 2.30
C GLU A 30 -10.12 33.40 1.27
N GLY A 31 -10.20 32.26 0.57
CA GLY A 31 -11.19 32.01 -0.48
C GLY A 31 -12.46 31.24 -0.05
N PHE A 32 -12.58 30.81 1.22
CA PHE A 32 -13.69 29.95 1.63
C PHE A 32 -15.07 30.64 1.57
N GLN A 33 -15.13 31.91 1.97
CA GLN A 33 -16.39 32.67 1.96
C GLN A 33 -16.88 32.92 0.52
N GLU A 34 -15.96 33.34 -0.35
CA GLU A 34 -16.24 33.54 -1.78
C GLU A 34 -16.68 32.25 -2.47
N ALA A 35 -16.12 31.10 -2.05
CA ALA A 35 -16.51 29.81 -2.57
C ALA A 35 -17.92 29.41 -2.14
N LEU A 36 -18.30 29.61 -0.87
CA LEU A 36 -19.67 29.37 -0.42
C LEU A 36 -20.68 30.25 -1.16
N GLU A 37 -20.34 31.51 -1.42
CA GLU A 37 -21.18 32.43 -2.20
C GLU A 37 -21.29 31.99 -3.66
N ARG A 38 -20.19 31.56 -4.27
CA ARG A 38 -20.15 31.04 -5.64
C ARG A 38 -21.08 29.84 -5.83
N TYR A 39 -21.09 28.92 -4.87
CA TYR A 39 -21.95 27.74 -4.90
C TYR A 39 -23.36 27.98 -4.34
N GLN A 40 -23.73 29.23 -4.03
CA GLN A 40 -25.02 29.58 -3.40
C GLN A 40 -25.28 28.78 -2.10
N ALA A 41 -24.21 28.38 -1.42
CA ALA A 41 -24.22 27.48 -0.28
C ALA A 41 -24.33 28.21 1.07
N VAL A 42 -24.44 29.54 1.05
CA VAL A 42 -24.54 30.37 2.27
C VAL A 42 -25.74 29.96 3.13
N GLU A 43 -26.85 29.55 2.50
CA GLU A 43 -28.06 29.08 3.20
C GLU A 43 -27.93 27.64 3.74
N LEU A 44 -26.91 26.88 3.33
CA LEU A 44 -26.63 25.54 3.85
C LEU A 44 -25.92 25.61 5.20
N LEU A 45 -25.14 26.66 5.47
CA LEU A 45 -24.35 26.79 6.70
C LEU A 45 -25.19 26.61 7.98
N PRO A 46 -26.35 27.26 8.17
CA PRO A 46 -27.17 27.03 9.36
C PRO A 46 -27.60 25.57 9.50
N LYS A 47 -27.99 24.92 8.40
CA LYS A 47 -28.41 23.51 8.39
C LYS A 47 -27.27 22.56 8.74
N VAL A 48 -26.04 22.90 8.36
CA VAL A 48 -24.83 22.15 8.72
C VAL A 48 -24.52 22.32 10.20
N LEU A 49 -24.58 23.55 10.72
CA LEU A 49 -24.27 23.85 12.13
C LEU A 49 -25.32 23.27 13.10
N ASP A 50 -26.58 23.14 12.67
CA ASP A 50 -27.69 22.63 13.49
C ASP A 50 -27.76 21.09 13.58
N GLN A 51 -26.85 20.33 12.94
CA GLN A 51 -26.80 18.87 13.08
C GLN A 51 -26.38 18.45 14.50
N PRO A 52 -26.78 17.25 14.99
CA PRO A 52 -26.46 16.75 16.34
C PRO A 52 -25.00 16.25 16.44
N TRP A 53 -24.06 17.14 16.18
CA TRP A 53 -22.63 16.83 16.18
C TRP A 53 -22.11 16.40 17.55
N GLY A 54 -21.34 15.30 17.60
CA GLY A 54 -20.74 14.79 18.83
C GLY A 54 -21.69 13.99 19.73
N GLU A 55 -22.93 13.74 19.31
CA GLU A 55 -23.91 12.91 20.04
C GLU A 55 -23.75 11.41 19.70
N GLY A 56 -22.60 10.83 20.06
CA GLY A 56 -22.49 9.45 20.58
C GLY A 56 -22.79 8.21 19.71
N SER A 57 -23.12 8.28 18.42
CA SER A 57 -23.31 7.06 17.59
C SER A 57 -22.23 6.77 16.53
N GLY A 58 -21.24 7.65 16.35
CA GLY A 58 -20.19 7.50 15.31
C GLY A 58 -20.67 7.80 13.87
N GLU A 59 -21.97 7.96 13.63
CA GLU A 59 -22.52 8.33 12.31
C GLU A 59 -22.29 9.80 11.94
N PHE A 60 -22.01 10.67 12.91
CA PHE A 60 -21.88 12.13 12.72
C PHE A 60 -20.47 12.66 12.95
N ASP A 61 -19.43 11.86 12.77
CA ASP A 61 -18.05 12.38 12.83
C ASP A 61 -17.70 13.17 11.56
N THR A 62 -18.38 12.88 10.44
CA THR A 62 -18.25 13.59 9.16
C THR A 62 -19.55 13.54 8.37
N CYS A 63 -20.04 14.67 7.87
CA CYS A 63 -21.20 14.75 6.96
C CYS A 63 -20.85 15.55 5.71
N GLN A 64 -21.58 15.29 4.62
CA GLN A 64 -21.33 15.90 3.31
C GLN A 64 -22.62 16.42 2.69
N TRP A 65 -22.55 17.59 2.06
CA TRP A 65 -23.66 18.21 1.31
C TRP A 65 -23.21 18.54 -0.11
N PRO A 66 -23.90 18.05 -1.15
CA PRO A 66 -23.56 18.41 -2.52
C PRO A 66 -23.79 19.90 -2.74
N LEU A 67 -22.81 20.56 -3.37
CA LEU A 67 -22.87 21.95 -3.79
C LEU A 67 -23.23 22.05 -5.27
N ASP A 68 -22.63 21.19 -6.10
CA ASP A 68 -23.00 20.98 -7.49
C ASP A 68 -22.69 19.52 -7.92
N SER A 69 -22.62 19.26 -9.24
CA SER A 69 -22.32 17.92 -9.79
C SER A 69 -20.90 17.42 -9.50
N GLN A 70 -19.97 18.30 -9.13
CA GLN A 70 -18.55 18.03 -8.98
C GLN A 70 -17.97 18.51 -7.66
N THR A 71 -18.73 19.20 -6.81
CA THR A 71 -18.24 19.76 -5.54
C THR A 71 -19.25 19.58 -4.40
N MET A 72 -18.75 19.34 -3.20
CA MET A 72 -19.48 19.14 -1.95
C MET A 72 -18.86 19.93 -0.79
N LEU A 73 -19.69 20.27 0.18
CA LEU A 73 -19.29 20.80 1.47
C LEU A 73 -19.20 19.64 2.45
N GLN A 74 -18.00 19.35 2.94
CA GLN A 74 -17.75 18.38 4.01
C GLN A 74 -17.65 19.12 5.34
N ALA A 75 -18.32 18.59 6.37
CA ALA A 75 -18.17 19.04 7.75
C ALA A 75 -17.68 17.88 8.62
N SER A 76 -16.61 18.12 9.37
CA SER A 76 -15.97 17.12 10.23
C SER A 76 -15.89 17.64 11.66
N TRP A 77 -16.23 16.79 12.62
CA TRP A 77 -16.15 17.13 14.04
C TRP A 77 -14.69 17.12 14.54
N LEU A 78 -14.31 18.17 15.27
CA LEU A 78 -12.94 18.30 15.79
C LEU A 78 -12.89 17.89 17.27
N HIS A 79 -12.57 16.61 17.52
CA HIS A 79 -12.52 16.01 18.86
C HIS A 79 -11.45 16.60 19.81
N HIS A 80 -10.46 17.34 19.30
CA HIS A 80 -9.23 17.65 20.04
C HIS A 80 -8.88 19.13 20.14
N LEU A 81 -9.72 20.05 19.67
CA LEU A 81 -9.46 21.48 19.79
C LEU A 81 -10.08 22.02 21.09
N PRO A 82 -9.27 22.47 22.05
CA PRO A 82 -9.76 23.20 23.22
C PRO A 82 -10.08 24.63 22.79
N SER A 83 -11.30 24.86 22.30
CA SER A 83 -11.81 26.22 22.12
C SER A 83 -12.47 26.68 23.42
N SER A 84 -12.11 27.88 23.89
CA SER A 84 -12.82 28.57 25.00
C SER A 84 -14.30 28.81 24.68
N ASP A 85 -14.65 28.74 23.40
CA ASP A 85 -15.95 29.12 22.85
C ASP A 85 -16.81 27.89 22.47
N GLY A 86 -16.39 26.69 22.89
CA GLY A 86 -17.14 25.44 22.72
C GLY A 86 -16.69 24.57 21.53
N PRO A 87 -17.42 23.49 21.22
CA PRO A 87 -17.04 22.53 20.19
C PRO A 87 -16.92 23.15 18.80
N CYS A 88 -16.02 22.59 18.00
CA CYS A 88 -15.67 23.11 16.68
C CYS A 88 -15.92 22.09 15.56
N LEU A 89 -16.29 22.63 14.39
CA LEU A 89 -16.38 21.91 13.14
C LEU A 89 -15.32 22.41 12.16
N LEU A 90 -14.73 21.51 11.40
CA LEU A 90 -13.97 21.82 10.19
C LEU A 90 -14.92 21.71 9.00
N LEU A 91 -15.11 22.81 8.28
CA LEU A 91 -15.85 22.87 7.03
C LEU A 91 -14.86 22.96 5.87
N GLN A 92 -15.04 22.12 4.85
CA GLN A 92 -14.17 22.05 3.68
C GLN A 92 -15.02 21.94 2.42
N ILE A 93 -14.63 22.67 1.39
CA ILE A 93 -15.19 22.47 0.05
C ILE A 93 -14.27 21.48 -0.66
N CYS A 94 -14.83 20.32 -0.97
CA CYS A 94 -14.16 19.18 -1.58
C CYS A 94 -14.85 18.85 -2.91
N ASP A 95 -14.13 18.36 -3.90
CA ASP A 95 -14.79 17.87 -5.10
C ASP A 95 -15.59 16.57 -4.78
N VAL A 96 -16.77 16.38 -5.37
CA VAL A 96 -17.65 15.18 -5.26
C VAL A 96 -16.92 13.90 -5.66
N THR A 97 -15.83 14.06 -6.38
CA THR A 97 -14.82 13.03 -6.47
C THR A 97 -14.07 12.93 -5.15
N GLY A 98 -14.32 11.88 -4.38
CA GLY A 98 -13.27 11.26 -3.55
C GLY A 98 -12.07 10.74 -4.37
N ALA A 99 -11.67 11.45 -5.45
CA ALA A 99 -10.64 11.07 -6.42
C ALA A 99 -9.48 12.08 -6.47
N ASN A 100 -9.31 12.92 -5.44
CA ASN A 100 -8.12 13.73 -5.25
C ASN A 100 -7.64 13.66 -3.79
N GLU A 101 -7.56 12.45 -3.22
CA GLU A 101 -6.30 12.19 -2.50
C GLU A 101 -5.20 12.38 -3.55
N PRO A 102 -4.12 13.13 -3.28
CA PRO A 102 -3.03 13.20 -4.25
C PRO A 102 -2.65 11.77 -4.61
N HIS A 103 -2.82 11.39 -5.88
CA HIS A 103 -2.36 10.11 -6.37
C HIS A 103 -0.93 9.94 -5.86
N PRO A 104 -0.61 8.82 -5.22
CA PRO A 104 0.72 8.61 -4.71
C PRO A 104 1.75 8.92 -5.77
N SER A 105 2.69 9.81 -5.47
CA SER A 105 3.84 9.95 -6.35
C SER A 105 4.53 8.59 -6.49
N THR A 106 5.17 8.37 -7.63
CA THR A 106 6.00 7.17 -7.87
C THR A 106 6.94 6.92 -6.69
N GLU A 107 7.59 7.99 -6.18
CA GLU A 107 8.46 7.92 -5.01
C GLU A 107 7.74 7.44 -3.75
N MET A 108 6.51 7.90 -3.49
CA MET A 108 5.73 7.44 -2.34
C MET A 108 5.35 5.96 -2.48
N VAL A 109 4.88 5.52 -3.64
CA VAL A 109 4.54 4.10 -3.88
C VAL A 109 5.77 3.21 -3.71
N GLN A 110 6.91 3.63 -4.28
CA GLN A 110 8.19 2.94 -4.14
C GLN A 110 8.61 2.84 -2.67
N GLN A 111 8.63 3.95 -1.94
CA GLN A 111 9.03 3.97 -0.53
C GLN A 111 8.11 3.11 0.35
N GLN A 112 6.80 3.16 0.13
CA GLN A 112 5.85 2.33 0.86
C GLN A 112 6.03 0.84 0.54
N THR A 113 6.28 0.50 -0.72
CA THR A 113 6.54 -0.88 -1.14
C THR A 113 7.84 -1.40 -0.53
N LEU A 114 8.93 -0.63 -0.66
CA LEU A 114 10.22 -0.96 -0.06
C LEU A 114 10.10 -1.08 1.46
N GLY A 115 9.43 -0.15 2.12
CA GLY A 115 9.17 -0.19 3.57
C GLY A 115 8.40 -1.45 3.99
N HIS A 116 7.52 -1.95 3.13
CA HIS A 116 6.75 -3.16 3.36
C HIS A 116 7.58 -4.45 3.19
N ILE A 117 8.48 -4.50 2.20
CA ILE A 117 9.22 -5.74 1.86
C ILE A 117 10.63 -5.82 2.46
N ILE A 118 11.33 -4.70 2.67
CA ILE A 118 12.71 -4.67 3.17
C ILE A 118 12.87 -5.45 4.48
N PRO A 119 12.00 -5.30 5.50
CA PRO A 119 12.11 -6.09 6.73
C PRO A 119 12.10 -7.61 6.47
N LYS A 120 11.29 -8.06 5.52
CA LYS A 120 11.20 -9.47 5.12
C LYS A 120 12.47 -9.92 4.39
N LEU A 121 12.98 -9.10 3.46
CA LEU A 121 14.22 -9.38 2.74
C LEU A 121 15.42 -9.45 3.69
N LEU A 122 15.53 -8.52 4.65
CA LEU A 122 16.59 -8.52 5.66
C LEU A 122 16.50 -9.75 6.57
N HIS A 123 15.29 -10.16 6.96
CA HIS A 123 15.10 -11.39 7.72
C HIS A 123 15.57 -12.63 6.93
N GLN A 124 15.20 -12.74 5.64
CA GLN A 124 15.64 -13.84 4.77
C GLN A 124 17.17 -13.82 4.57
N LEU A 125 17.76 -12.64 4.39
CA LEU A 125 19.20 -12.47 4.23
C LEU A 125 19.95 -12.96 5.46
N LYS A 126 19.48 -12.60 6.66
CA LYS A 126 20.04 -13.10 7.92
C LYS A 126 20.02 -14.64 7.97
N ASN A 127 18.91 -15.26 7.58
CA ASN A 127 18.80 -16.73 7.55
C ASN A 127 19.81 -17.35 6.58
N HIS A 128 20.01 -16.77 5.39
CA HIS A 128 20.98 -17.27 4.42
C HIS A 128 22.44 -17.09 4.91
N LEU A 129 22.76 -15.98 5.57
CA LEU A 129 24.07 -15.78 6.19
C LEU A 129 24.35 -16.82 7.28
N THR A 130 23.35 -17.17 8.09
CA THR A 130 23.48 -18.25 9.09
C THR A 130 23.78 -19.60 8.43
N VAL A 131 23.14 -19.93 7.30
CA VAL A 131 23.45 -21.16 6.54
C VAL A 131 24.89 -21.18 6.05
N ILE A 132 25.39 -20.05 5.52
CA ILE A 132 26.77 -19.92 5.06
C ILE A 132 27.75 -20.13 6.21
N GLN A 133 27.54 -19.44 7.34
CA GLN A 133 28.39 -19.53 8.53
C GLN A 133 28.44 -20.95 9.08
N ASN A 134 27.28 -21.60 9.22
CA ASN A 134 27.19 -22.98 9.70
C ASN A 134 27.86 -23.97 8.74
N SER A 135 27.71 -23.76 7.43
CA SER A 135 28.36 -24.60 6.41
C SER A 135 29.87 -24.44 6.44
N SER A 136 30.40 -23.23 6.66
CA SER A 136 31.83 -22.98 6.82
C SER A 136 32.42 -23.69 8.04
N ALA A 137 31.77 -23.56 9.20
CA ALA A 137 32.21 -24.23 10.43
C ALA A 137 32.18 -25.77 10.28
N ALA A 138 31.14 -26.31 9.65
CA ALA A 138 31.03 -27.74 9.39
C ALA A 138 32.07 -28.24 8.36
N LEU A 139 32.41 -27.41 7.37
CA LEU A 139 33.43 -27.71 6.36
C LEU A 139 34.81 -27.87 7.00
N GLU A 140 35.19 -26.98 7.93
CA GLU A 140 36.48 -27.08 8.63
C GLU A 140 36.62 -28.41 9.39
N ILE A 141 35.55 -28.86 10.05
CA ILE A 141 35.53 -30.15 10.76
C ILE A 141 35.62 -31.31 9.76
N ALA A 142 34.85 -31.25 8.66
CA ALA A 142 34.85 -32.28 7.63
C ALA A 142 36.22 -32.43 6.95
N MET A 143 36.91 -31.32 6.69
CA MET A 143 38.26 -31.31 6.13
C MET A 143 39.28 -31.96 7.07
N ARG A 144 39.21 -31.69 8.38
CA ARG A 144 40.09 -32.34 9.37
C ARG A 144 39.87 -33.85 9.46
N ASN A 145 38.65 -34.29 9.23
CA ASN A 145 38.26 -35.70 9.27
C ASN A 145 38.39 -36.41 7.90
N GLU A 146 38.84 -35.70 6.86
CA GLU A 146 38.92 -36.20 5.48
C GLU A 146 37.58 -36.76 4.93
N ASP A 147 36.46 -36.27 5.45
CA ASP A 147 35.11 -36.70 5.09
C ASP A 147 34.65 -36.00 3.80
N LYS A 148 34.97 -36.62 2.66
CA LYS A 148 34.72 -36.06 1.31
C LYS A 148 33.25 -35.78 1.03
N GLU A 149 32.34 -36.65 1.46
CA GLU A 149 30.90 -36.48 1.25
C GLU A 149 30.39 -35.24 2.00
N ARG A 150 30.85 -35.08 3.24
CA ARG A 150 30.47 -33.93 4.07
C ARG A 150 31.10 -32.63 3.58
N ILE A 151 32.32 -32.67 3.06
CA ILE A 151 32.97 -31.52 2.41
C ILE A 151 32.10 -31.02 1.25
N GLU A 152 31.74 -31.91 0.32
CA GLU A 152 30.93 -31.57 -0.85
C GLU A 152 29.56 -31.01 -0.45
N LYS A 153 28.91 -31.64 0.53
CA LYS A 153 27.63 -31.17 1.08
C LYS A 153 27.74 -29.76 1.67
N CYS A 154 28.78 -29.47 2.43
CA CYS A 154 28.98 -28.14 3.02
C CYS A 154 29.27 -27.07 1.96
N GLN A 155 30.08 -27.39 0.95
CA GLN A 155 30.34 -26.48 -0.18
C GLN A 155 29.05 -26.16 -0.94
N ASN A 156 28.24 -27.18 -1.24
CA ASN A 156 26.95 -27.01 -1.92
C ASN A 156 25.96 -26.17 -1.11
N LEU A 157 25.89 -26.36 0.21
CA LEU A 157 25.02 -25.54 1.08
C LEU A 157 25.51 -24.09 1.18
N ALA A 158 26.83 -23.88 1.30
CA ALA A 158 27.41 -22.54 1.32
C ALA A 158 27.15 -21.80 0.01
N LEU A 159 27.37 -22.46 -1.14
CA LEU A 159 27.10 -21.88 -2.46
C LEU A 159 25.62 -21.50 -2.61
N LYS A 160 24.70 -22.40 -2.27
CA LYS A 160 23.25 -22.10 -2.28
C LYS A 160 22.90 -20.92 -1.37
N GLY A 161 23.54 -20.81 -0.20
CA GLY A 161 23.38 -19.69 0.71
C GLY A 161 23.80 -18.36 0.08
N VAL A 162 24.99 -18.33 -0.55
CA VAL A 162 25.53 -17.13 -1.21
C VAL A 162 24.64 -16.71 -2.38
N THR A 163 24.27 -17.63 -3.27
CA THR A 163 23.41 -17.34 -4.43
C THR A 163 22.04 -16.80 -3.99
N ARG A 164 21.46 -17.34 -2.91
CA ARG A 164 20.19 -16.84 -2.38
C ARG A 164 20.33 -15.46 -1.75
N ALA A 165 21.43 -15.20 -1.04
CA ALA A 165 21.71 -13.87 -0.46
C ALA A 165 21.88 -12.81 -1.55
N ASP A 166 22.65 -13.13 -2.60
CA ASP A 166 22.84 -12.28 -3.78
C ASP A 166 21.49 -11.91 -4.43
N ALA A 167 20.63 -12.91 -4.69
CA ALA A 167 19.31 -12.67 -5.27
C ALA A 167 18.41 -11.75 -4.42
N LEU A 168 18.55 -11.75 -3.08
CA LEU A 168 17.82 -10.82 -2.22
C LEU A 168 18.34 -9.39 -2.35
N LEU A 169 19.66 -9.21 -2.44
CA LEU A 169 20.27 -7.89 -2.64
C LEU A 169 19.92 -7.34 -4.03
N THR A 170 19.94 -8.18 -5.07
CA THR A 170 19.49 -7.81 -6.42
C THR A 170 18.02 -7.41 -6.44
N THR A 171 17.18 -8.00 -5.58
CA THR A 171 15.77 -7.57 -5.46
C THR A 171 15.68 -6.10 -5.05
N ILE A 172 16.51 -5.65 -4.10
CA ILE A 172 16.52 -4.26 -3.65
C ILE A 172 17.00 -3.33 -4.77
N THR A 173 18.03 -3.72 -5.51
CA THR A 173 18.58 -2.88 -6.59
C THR A 173 17.63 -2.76 -7.77
N VAL A 174 17.00 -3.87 -8.18
CA VAL A 174 16.05 -3.88 -9.31
C VAL A 174 14.81 -3.03 -9.01
N LEU A 175 14.37 -3.01 -7.75
CA LEU A 175 13.25 -2.17 -7.32
C LEU A 175 13.59 -0.67 -7.22
N ALA A 176 14.86 -0.28 -7.32
CA ALA A 176 15.22 1.14 -7.31
C ALA A 176 14.84 1.84 -8.63
N ASP A 177 14.95 1.14 -9.75
CA ASP A 177 14.65 1.67 -11.09
C ASP A 177 13.16 1.58 -11.44
N TRP A 178 12.41 0.73 -10.71
CA TRP A 178 10.96 0.55 -10.82
C TRP A 178 10.46 0.15 -12.22
N ASP A 179 11.34 -0.46 -13.01
CA ASP A 179 11.05 -1.01 -14.32
C ASP A 179 10.37 -2.38 -14.19
N VAL A 180 9.11 -2.48 -14.63
CA VAL A 180 8.28 -3.68 -14.42
C VAL A 180 8.85 -4.92 -15.10
N GLU A 181 9.44 -4.79 -16.29
CA GLU A 181 10.01 -5.92 -17.03
C GLU A 181 11.27 -6.46 -16.35
N ALA A 182 12.17 -5.59 -15.91
CA ALA A 182 13.34 -5.96 -15.12
C ALA A 182 12.95 -6.62 -13.79
N ILE A 183 11.91 -6.10 -13.13
CA ILE A 183 11.35 -6.66 -11.89
C ILE A 183 10.83 -8.09 -12.15
N LEU A 184 9.96 -8.26 -13.15
CA LEU A 184 9.37 -9.56 -13.47
C LEU A 184 10.44 -10.58 -13.88
N GLU A 185 11.40 -10.18 -14.70
CA GLU A 185 12.51 -11.05 -15.11
C GLU A 185 13.36 -11.50 -13.91
N HIS A 186 13.64 -10.58 -12.97
CA HIS A 186 14.32 -10.92 -11.73
C HIS A 186 13.52 -11.93 -10.89
N TYR A 187 12.22 -11.71 -10.72
CA TYR A 187 11.37 -12.64 -9.96
C TYR A 187 11.25 -14.01 -10.64
N ARG A 188 11.13 -14.07 -11.98
CA ARG A 188 11.17 -15.35 -12.74
C ARG A 188 12.42 -16.16 -12.38
N ARG A 189 13.59 -15.52 -12.41
CA ARG A 189 14.86 -16.18 -12.03
C ARG A 189 14.84 -16.63 -10.57
N ARG A 190 14.41 -15.78 -9.65
CA ARG A 190 14.40 -16.08 -8.21
C ARG A 190 13.41 -17.19 -7.82
N TYR A 191 12.31 -17.34 -8.56
CA TYR A 191 11.35 -18.42 -8.41
C TYR A 191 11.83 -19.72 -9.08
N SER A 192 12.42 -19.63 -10.27
CA SER A 192 12.97 -20.81 -10.97
C SER A 192 14.07 -21.52 -10.17
N ALA A 193 14.83 -20.76 -9.35
CA ALA A 193 15.84 -21.31 -8.45
C ALA A 193 15.28 -22.25 -7.36
N VAL A 194 13.95 -22.26 -7.17
CA VAL A 194 13.22 -23.18 -6.29
C VAL A 194 12.17 -24.00 -7.06
N SER A 195 12.35 -24.14 -8.38
CA SER A 195 11.46 -24.91 -9.27
C SER A 195 10.02 -24.40 -9.29
N VAL A 196 9.82 -23.08 -9.16
CA VAL A 196 8.52 -22.46 -9.41
C VAL A 196 8.63 -21.60 -10.67
N GLU A 197 7.68 -21.74 -11.58
CA GLU A 197 7.61 -20.94 -12.81
C GLU A 197 6.65 -19.76 -12.62
N ILE A 198 6.98 -18.60 -13.21
CA ILE A 198 6.08 -17.45 -13.27
C ILE A 198 5.74 -17.20 -14.73
N GLU A 199 4.46 -17.27 -15.05
CA GLU A 199 3.91 -16.91 -16.36
C GLU A 199 3.12 -15.61 -16.22
N VAL A 200 3.32 -14.68 -17.15
CA VAL A 200 2.58 -13.41 -17.20
C VAL A 200 1.81 -13.38 -18.51
N GLU A 201 0.49 -13.26 -18.42
CA GLU A 201 -0.41 -13.20 -19.55
C GLU A 201 -0.99 -11.80 -19.68
N GLY A 202 -0.88 -11.21 -20.87
CA GLY A 202 -1.28 -9.82 -21.09
C GLY A 202 -0.18 -8.82 -20.74
N GLU A 203 -0.48 -7.53 -20.95
CA GLU A 203 0.41 -6.43 -20.62
C GLU A 203 0.08 -5.92 -19.21
N VAL A 204 1.09 -5.69 -18.38
CA VAL A 204 0.88 -5.13 -17.04
C VAL A 204 0.28 -3.73 -17.20
N PRO A 205 -0.83 -3.40 -16.51
CA PRO A 205 -1.44 -2.08 -16.64
C PRO A 205 -0.48 -0.97 -16.21
N ALA A 206 -0.56 0.16 -16.90
CA ALA A 206 0.26 1.32 -16.56
C ALA A 206 -0.08 1.83 -15.14
N GLY A 207 0.96 2.17 -14.37
CA GLY A 207 0.81 2.78 -13.05
C GLY A 207 1.62 2.07 -11.96
N ASP A 208 2.20 2.88 -11.06
CA ASP A 208 3.12 2.37 -10.03
C ASP A 208 2.44 1.46 -9.00
N LEU A 209 1.13 1.64 -8.80
CA LEU A 209 0.33 0.79 -7.91
C LEU A 209 0.27 -0.66 -8.41
N TRP A 210 0.23 -0.88 -9.72
CA TRP A 210 0.24 -2.23 -10.30
C TRP A 210 1.60 -2.89 -10.14
N VAL A 211 2.69 -2.14 -10.32
CA VAL A 211 4.05 -2.62 -10.04
C VAL A 211 4.17 -3.00 -8.56
N ALA A 212 3.70 -2.15 -7.64
CA ALA A 212 3.68 -2.45 -6.22
C ALA A 212 2.85 -3.70 -5.89
N ALA A 213 1.66 -3.84 -6.50
CA ALA A 213 0.79 -4.99 -6.32
C ALA A 213 1.48 -6.30 -6.74
N ILE A 214 2.20 -6.31 -7.86
CA ILE A 214 3.00 -7.45 -8.32
C ILE A 214 4.10 -7.77 -7.31
N VAL A 215 4.90 -6.78 -6.91
CA VAL A 215 6.02 -6.96 -6.00
C VAL A 215 5.57 -7.52 -4.66
N VAL A 216 4.53 -6.93 -4.07
CA VAL A 216 3.95 -7.39 -2.80
C VAL A 216 3.39 -8.80 -2.94
N SER A 217 2.61 -9.06 -3.99
CA SER A 217 2.03 -10.38 -4.25
C SER A 217 3.10 -11.47 -4.38
N LEU A 218 4.17 -11.20 -5.13
CA LEU A 218 5.29 -12.12 -5.33
C LEU A 218 6.11 -12.32 -4.05
N GLU A 219 6.34 -11.29 -3.24
CA GLU A 219 7.05 -11.49 -1.98
C GLU A 219 6.24 -12.31 -0.97
N TYR A 220 4.93 -12.12 -0.93
CA TYR A 220 4.04 -12.82 0.02
C TYR A 220 3.76 -14.26 -0.34
N SER A 221 3.60 -14.55 -1.63
CA SER A 221 3.33 -15.91 -2.10
C SER A 221 4.57 -16.80 -2.09
N ARG A 222 5.77 -16.26 -2.39
CA ARG A 222 7.02 -17.02 -2.49
C ARG A 222 7.27 -18.10 -1.43
N PRO A 223 7.17 -17.84 -0.11
CA PRO A 223 7.45 -18.88 0.90
C PRO A 223 6.40 -20.00 0.96
N ASN A 224 5.25 -19.81 0.32
CA ASN A 224 4.09 -20.70 0.42
C ASN A 224 3.85 -21.52 -0.85
N LEU A 225 4.59 -21.24 -1.94
CA LEU A 225 4.43 -21.95 -3.20
C LEU A 225 5.21 -23.28 -3.20
N PRO A 226 4.54 -24.41 -3.46
CA PRO A 226 5.18 -25.71 -3.64
C PRO A 226 6.13 -25.71 -4.83
N GLN A 227 7.15 -26.56 -4.76
CA GLN A 227 8.02 -26.80 -5.92
C GLN A 227 7.22 -27.44 -7.05
N GLU A 228 7.70 -27.25 -8.28
CA GLU A 228 7.11 -27.77 -9.52
C GLU A 228 5.71 -27.23 -9.80
N THR A 229 5.44 -26.00 -9.35
CA THR A 229 4.19 -25.27 -9.62
C THR A 229 4.42 -24.10 -10.55
N THR A 230 3.34 -23.66 -11.20
CA THR A 230 3.33 -22.46 -12.06
C THR A 230 2.40 -21.43 -11.44
N LEU A 231 2.93 -20.24 -11.15
CA LEU A 231 2.16 -19.06 -10.77
C LEU A 231 1.86 -18.25 -12.05
N ARG A 232 0.60 -18.19 -12.44
CA ARG A 232 0.14 -17.34 -13.55
C ARG A 232 -0.36 -16.00 -13.04
N ILE A 233 0.09 -14.93 -13.68
CA ILE A 233 -0.37 -13.56 -13.47
C ILE A 233 -1.10 -13.14 -14.75
N HIS A 234 -2.43 -13.10 -14.70
CA HIS A 234 -3.25 -12.60 -15.79
C HIS A 234 -3.53 -11.11 -15.58
N CYS A 235 -3.06 -10.30 -16.52
CA CYS A 235 -3.12 -8.84 -16.47
C CYS A 235 -4.30 -8.33 -17.30
N GLU A 236 -5.26 -7.72 -16.62
CA GLU A 236 -6.38 -6.99 -17.23
C GLU A 236 -6.23 -5.50 -16.96
N GLU A 237 -6.90 -4.66 -17.75
CA GLU A 237 -6.82 -3.20 -17.60
C GLU A 237 -7.07 -2.74 -16.16
N THR A 238 -8.03 -3.33 -15.45
CA THR A 238 -8.42 -2.90 -14.10
C THR A 238 -8.13 -3.92 -13.00
N ALA A 239 -7.43 -5.02 -13.32
CA ALA A 239 -7.23 -6.11 -12.37
C ALA A 239 -5.97 -6.93 -12.68
N LEU A 240 -5.37 -7.47 -11.62
CA LEU A 240 -4.34 -8.51 -11.72
C LEU A 240 -4.86 -9.77 -11.05
N HIS A 241 -4.92 -10.87 -11.79
CA HIS A 241 -5.36 -12.17 -11.29
C HIS A 241 -4.15 -13.09 -11.13
N PHE A 242 -3.95 -13.60 -9.92
CA PHE A 242 -2.88 -14.51 -9.60
C PHE A 242 -3.48 -15.89 -9.38
N THR A 243 -3.04 -16.88 -10.14
CA THR A 243 -3.54 -18.26 -10.04
C THR A 243 -2.37 -19.24 -9.98
N VAL A 244 -2.50 -20.30 -9.18
CA VAL A 244 -1.47 -21.34 -9.06
C VAL A 244 -1.98 -22.64 -9.63
N ASP A 245 -1.30 -23.16 -10.63
CA ASP A 245 -1.66 -24.41 -11.29
C ASP A 245 -1.38 -25.63 -10.41
N GLY A 246 -2.27 -26.64 -10.53
CA GLY A 246 -2.02 -27.98 -9.99
C GLY A 246 -2.24 -28.11 -8.48
N LEU A 247 -2.91 -27.16 -7.84
CA LEU A 247 -3.17 -27.18 -6.40
C LEU A 247 -4.65 -27.06 -6.09
N ASP A 248 -5.08 -27.76 -5.03
CA ASP A 248 -6.46 -27.74 -4.54
C ASP A 248 -6.70 -26.62 -3.51
N GLN A 249 -5.64 -26.17 -2.83
CA GLN A 249 -5.68 -25.05 -1.89
C GLN A 249 -4.35 -24.29 -1.85
N ILE A 250 -4.35 -23.04 -2.34
CA ILE A 250 -3.48 -21.97 -1.84
C ILE A 250 -4.30 -20.70 -1.74
N ALA A 251 -4.15 -19.96 -0.65
CA ALA A 251 -4.61 -18.58 -0.54
C ALA A 251 -3.66 -17.75 0.32
N VAL A 252 -2.79 -16.96 -0.32
CA VAL A 252 -2.33 -15.66 0.21
C VAL A 252 -1.72 -14.86 -0.94
N PRO A 253 -2.02 -13.55 -1.08
CA PRO A 253 -2.45 -12.56 -0.09
C PRO A 253 -3.97 -12.30 -0.12
N PRO A 254 -4.62 -12.04 1.04
CA PRO A 254 -4.82 -10.64 1.39
C PRO A 254 -4.77 -10.36 2.90
N LEU A 255 -4.10 -9.28 3.30
CA LEU A 255 -4.69 -8.35 4.27
C LEU A 255 -4.16 -6.97 3.92
N GLN A 256 -5.08 -6.12 3.51
CA GLN A 256 -4.77 -4.77 3.11
C GLN A 256 -5.26 -3.81 4.20
N SER A 257 -4.31 -3.14 4.84
CA SER A 257 -4.52 -2.10 5.85
C SER A 257 -3.46 -1.02 5.65
N GLY A 258 -3.76 0.22 6.02
CA GLY A 258 -2.85 1.35 5.77
C GLY A 258 -2.79 1.71 4.28
N PHE A 259 -1.61 2.13 3.81
CA PHE A 259 -1.42 2.76 2.49
C PHE A 259 -2.04 1.98 1.32
N PHE A 260 -1.67 0.71 1.13
CA PHE A 260 -2.17 -0.07 -0.01
C PHE A 260 -3.64 -0.46 0.12
N GLY A 261 -4.18 -0.59 1.33
CA GLY A 261 -5.60 -0.94 1.52
C GLY A 261 -6.56 0.22 1.33
N ALA A 262 -6.06 1.45 1.24
CA ALA A 262 -6.85 2.60 0.82
C ALA A 262 -6.95 2.72 -0.71
N LEU A 263 -6.05 2.08 -1.45
CA LEU A 263 -5.83 2.33 -2.89
C LEU A 263 -6.06 1.10 -3.77
N LEU A 264 -5.88 -0.09 -3.21
CA LEU A 264 -6.07 -1.36 -3.87
C LEU A 264 -7.06 -2.18 -3.05
N GLU A 265 -7.78 -3.05 -3.74
CA GLU A 265 -8.61 -4.07 -3.14
C GLU A 265 -8.02 -5.44 -3.50
N CYS A 266 -7.70 -6.24 -2.49
CA CYS A 266 -7.13 -7.57 -2.67
C CYS A 266 -8.04 -8.61 -2.04
N ARG A 267 -8.46 -9.59 -2.84
CA ARG A 267 -9.37 -10.65 -2.42
C ARG A 267 -8.85 -12.01 -2.83
N ALA A 268 -9.08 -13.02 -1.99
CA ALA A 268 -8.82 -14.41 -2.36
C ALA A 268 -9.84 -14.86 -3.43
N GLU A 269 -9.38 -15.56 -4.46
CA GLU A 269 -10.22 -16.03 -5.55
C GLU A 269 -9.73 -17.41 -6.02
N GLY A 270 -10.54 -18.45 -5.82
CA GLY A 270 -10.17 -19.83 -6.15
C GLY A 270 -8.90 -20.29 -5.43
N VAL A 271 -7.90 -20.72 -6.20
CA VAL A 271 -6.57 -21.17 -5.73
C VAL A 271 -5.53 -20.05 -5.82
N GLY A 272 -6.00 -18.81 -5.68
CA GLY A 272 -5.27 -17.60 -5.99
C GLY A 272 -5.88 -16.35 -5.34
N TRP A 273 -5.57 -15.18 -5.90
CA TRP A 273 -6.08 -13.89 -5.45
C TRP A 273 -6.16 -12.89 -6.61
N VAL A 274 -7.00 -11.88 -6.43
CA VAL A 274 -7.18 -10.79 -7.39
C VAL A 274 -6.89 -9.48 -6.70
N VAL A 275 -6.16 -8.61 -7.39
CA VAL A 275 -5.95 -7.22 -6.99
C VAL A 275 -6.68 -6.32 -7.98
N THR A 276 -7.57 -5.47 -7.46
CA THR A 276 -8.29 -4.46 -8.23
C THR A 276 -7.95 -3.05 -7.73
N ASN A 277 -8.00 -2.06 -8.60
CA ASN A 277 -7.88 -0.65 -8.24
C ASN A 277 -9.25 0.02 -8.38
N PRO A 278 -10.00 0.23 -7.27
CA PRO A 278 -11.33 0.85 -7.33
C PRO A 278 -11.31 2.31 -7.80
N GLY A 279 -10.15 2.98 -7.76
CA GLY A 279 -9.95 4.34 -8.28
C GLY A 279 -9.68 4.42 -9.79
N GLY A 280 -9.48 3.29 -10.47
CA GLY A 280 -9.13 3.24 -11.91
C GLY A 280 -7.65 3.56 -12.22
N ASN A 281 -7.26 3.39 -13.49
CA ASN A 281 -5.87 3.50 -13.99
C ASN A 281 -5.31 4.94 -14.08
N GLN A 282 -5.66 5.84 -13.16
CA GLN A 282 -5.19 7.22 -13.19
C GLN A 282 -3.94 7.44 -12.33
#